data_AF-A0AAW0UF04-F1
#
_entry.id   AF-A0AAW0UF04-F1
#
_cell.length_a   1.000
_cell.length_b   1.000
_cell.length_c   1.000
_cell.angle_alpha   90.00
_cell.angle_beta   90.00
_cell.angle_gamma   90.00
#
_symmetry.space_group_name_H-M   'P 1'
#
loop_
_entity.id
_entity.type
_entity.pdbx_description
1 polymer ?
#
loop_
_entity_poly.entity_id
_entity_poly.type
_entity_poly.pdbx_seq_one_letter_code
_entity_poly.pdbx_strand_id
1 'polypeptide(L)'
;MPRRVLDFKSVNGTDVEIEQNNLTKSPFDLHNGPLWKARLMTYPENAPCQFPEIKEKFPHQYDLLLSLHHAANDGVVVMLVMELLHNIIDRLLQGLPVDRRPVGELHDSVEAREIEDQIRTVLQNDPTRLAAAQREHEKSKHLPLLVEAYGSPREAEEPFTYYFPSVLLENDAVNRIIHKCRSLGVTLNSFFTAVNNTAMVELARDGGLKRNNYSITSIHPVNCRRLMKKSSIPYLGFHALPLCLNMVTPHNVKDHFWEYTKHLDTEFRKKIKENWMIEERVVASMLRPEEILGAVSDEQGERFNQDLKAKEERYHRRWAKHVMADYCPETIHKRISILNNDPDILCREN
;
A
#
# COMPACT_ATOMS: atom_id res chain seq x y z
N MET A 1 6.06 -22.44 24.73
CA MET A 1 5.84 -21.49 23.62
C MET A 1 5.57 -20.12 24.23
N PRO A 2 6.19 -19.04 23.76
CA PRO A 2 5.89 -17.69 24.26
C PRO A 2 4.40 -17.37 24.03
N ARG A 3 3.77 -16.71 25.02
CA ARG A 3 2.37 -16.32 24.97
C ARG A 3 2.17 -15.32 23.83
N ARG A 4 1.33 -15.69 22.86
CA ARG A 4 0.98 -14.84 21.72
C ARG A 4 0.24 -13.60 22.17
N VAL A 5 0.70 -12.44 21.73
CA VAL A 5 0.10 -11.13 22.02
C VAL A 5 -0.76 -10.76 20.83
N LEU A 6 -2.07 -10.66 21.05
CA LEU A 6 -3.03 -10.21 20.04
C LEU A 6 -3.31 -8.71 20.22
N ASP A 7 -3.31 -7.95 19.13
CA ASP A 7 -3.80 -6.56 19.11
C ASP A 7 -5.15 -6.50 18.38
N PHE A 8 -6.15 -7.13 18.98
CA PHE A 8 -7.54 -7.13 18.52
C PHE A 8 -8.44 -6.53 19.61
N LYS A 9 -9.36 -5.64 19.22
CA LYS A 9 -10.39 -5.12 20.13
C LYS A 9 -11.74 -5.03 19.41
N SER A 10 -12.81 -5.31 20.15
CA SER A 10 -14.16 -4.92 19.74
C SER A 10 -14.44 -3.52 20.30
N VAL A 11 -14.89 -2.62 19.44
CA VAL A 11 -15.15 -1.21 19.78
C VAL A 11 -16.62 -0.93 19.48
N ASN A 12 -17.34 -0.36 20.46
CA ASN A 12 -18.76 -0.06 20.33
C ASN A 12 -18.98 1.44 20.52
N GLY A 13 -19.81 2.05 19.67
CA GLY A 13 -20.27 3.43 19.85
C GLY A 13 -19.22 4.52 19.56
N THR A 14 -18.08 4.17 18.95
CA THR A 14 -17.09 5.15 18.46
C THR A 14 -17.29 5.40 16.97
N ASP A 15 -17.01 6.61 16.53
CA ASP A 15 -16.93 6.95 15.10
C ASP A 15 -15.75 6.22 14.42
N VAL A 16 -15.99 5.71 13.21
CA VAL A 16 -15.02 4.90 12.46
C VAL A 16 -13.77 5.69 12.10
N GLU A 17 -13.93 6.97 11.73
CA GLU A 17 -12.82 7.85 11.37
C GLU A 17 -11.95 8.14 12.59
N ILE A 18 -12.56 8.31 13.77
CA ILE A 18 -11.82 8.48 15.03
C ILE A 18 -10.99 7.23 15.33
N GLU A 19 -11.57 6.04 15.25
CA GLU A 19 -10.82 4.79 15.55
C GLU A 19 -9.75 4.50 14.49
N GLN A 20 -10.01 4.82 13.21
CA GLN A 20 -9.01 4.74 12.15
C GLN A 20 -7.83 5.68 12.44
N ASN A 21 -8.10 6.93 12.84
CA ASN A 21 -7.06 7.89 13.22
C ASN A 21 -6.26 7.41 14.44
N ASN A 22 -6.93 6.85 15.46
CA ASN A 22 -6.28 6.27 16.63
C ASN A 22 -5.36 5.11 16.25
N LEU A 23 -5.83 4.21 15.38
CA LEU A 23 -5.03 3.10 14.87
C LEU A 23 -3.78 3.59 14.13
N THR A 24 -3.95 4.54 13.21
CA THR A 24 -2.85 5.11 12.41
C THR A 24 -1.79 5.79 13.29
N LYS A 25 -2.19 6.46 14.37
CA LYS A 25 -1.27 7.13 15.31
C LYS A 25 -0.63 6.17 16.32
N SER A 26 -1.23 5.02 16.57
CA SER A 26 -0.73 4.09 17.57
C SER A 26 0.54 3.37 17.07
N PRO A 27 1.66 3.38 17.82
CA PRO A 27 2.90 2.72 17.39
C PRO A 27 2.76 1.19 17.49
N PHE A 28 3.46 0.46 16.61
CA PHE A 28 3.57 -0.99 16.72
C PHE A 28 4.65 -1.34 17.75
N ASP A 29 4.39 -2.35 18.58
CA ASP A 29 5.43 -2.94 19.42
C ASP A 29 6.26 -3.90 18.56
N LEU A 30 7.38 -3.39 18.05
CA LEU A 30 8.26 -4.11 17.13
C LEU A 30 9.02 -5.28 17.80
N HIS A 31 9.12 -5.26 19.13
CA HIS A 31 9.90 -6.26 19.88
C HIS A 31 9.02 -7.44 20.31
N ASN A 32 7.87 -7.15 20.93
CA ASN A 32 7.02 -8.17 21.55
C ASN A 32 5.66 -8.31 20.86
N GLY A 33 5.18 -7.26 20.23
CA GLY A 33 3.83 -7.18 19.68
C GLY A 33 3.69 -7.70 18.25
N PRO A 34 2.44 -7.87 17.79
CA PRO A 34 2.14 -8.15 16.41
C PRO A 34 2.44 -6.95 15.49
N LEU A 35 2.76 -7.23 14.23
CA LEU A 35 2.91 -6.21 13.16
C LEU A 35 1.59 -5.84 12.48
N TRP A 36 0.49 -6.09 13.16
CA TRP A 36 -0.86 -5.77 12.74
C TRP A 36 -1.70 -5.42 13.96
N LYS A 37 -2.80 -4.71 13.71
CA LYS A 37 -3.82 -4.37 14.68
C LYS A 37 -5.17 -4.47 14.03
N ALA A 38 -6.17 -4.95 14.75
CA ALA A 38 -7.52 -5.03 14.24
C ALA A 38 -8.54 -4.45 15.22
N ARG A 39 -9.55 -3.77 14.69
CA ARG A 39 -10.71 -3.29 15.44
C ARG A 39 -11.97 -3.74 14.74
N LEU A 40 -12.80 -4.49 15.46
CA LEU A 40 -14.15 -4.83 15.01
C LEU A 40 -15.12 -3.83 15.61
N MET A 41 -15.70 -2.98 14.78
CA MET A 41 -16.62 -1.93 15.18
C MET A 41 -18.05 -2.37 14.92
N THR A 42 -18.93 -2.22 15.91
CA THR A 42 -20.36 -2.48 15.76
C THR A 42 -21.09 -1.20 15.42
N TYR A 43 -22.03 -1.28 14.47
CA TYR A 43 -22.96 -0.18 14.23
C TYR A 43 -24.09 -0.19 15.27
N PRO A 44 -24.57 0.98 15.70
CA PRO A 44 -25.83 1.09 16.42
C PRO A 44 -26.99 0.46 15.62
N GLU A 45 -27.95 -0.17 16.29
CA GLU A 45 -29.10 -0.84 15.64
C GLU A 45 -29.88 0.08 14.70
N ASN A 46 -29.95 1.38 15.05
CA ASN A 46 -30.67 2.40 14.30
C ASN A 46 -29.85 3.07 13.19
N ALA A 47 -28.58 2.69 13.00
CA ALA A 47 -27.75 3.30 11.98
C ALA A 47 -28.29 3.00 10.56
N PRO A 48 -28.18 3.96 9.62
CA PRO A 48 -28.44 3.70 8.21
C PRO A 48 -27.61 2.51 7.73
N CYS A 49 -28.22 1.63 6.94
CA CYS A 49 -27.48 0.54 6.35
C CYS A 49 -26.81 0.99 5.06
N GLN A 50 -25.50 0.71 4.91
CA GLN A 50 -24.78 1.02 3.67
C GLN A 50 -25.32 0.23 2.48
N PHE A 51 -25.92 -0.94 2.73
CA PHE A 51 -26.55 -1.81 1.74
C PHE A 51 -28.02 -2.06 2.11
N PRO A 52 -28.92 -1.07 1.93
CA PRO A 52 -30.32 -1.18 2.34
C PRO A 52 -31.04 -2.42 1.81
N GLU A 53 -30.67 -2.87 0.61
CA GLU A 53 -31.26 -3.99 -0.10
C GLU A 53 -31.03 -5.36 0.56
N ILE A 54 -30.03 -5.49 1.44
CA ILE A 54 -29.74 -6.74 2.16
C ILE A 54 -30.03 -6.66 3.67
N LYS A 55 -30.43 -5.50 4.20
CA LYS A 55 -30.61 -5.26 5.64
C LYS A 55 -31.58 -6.24 6.30
N GLU A 56 -32.67 -6.60 5.62
CA GLU A 56 -33.67 -7.53 6.16
C GLU A 56 -33.09 -8.92 6.42
N LYS A 57 -32.19 -9.40 5.54
CA LYS A 57 -31.52 -10.70 5.68
C LYS A 57 -30.28 -10.64 6.56
N PHE A 58 -29.62 -9.48 6.62
CA PHE A 58 -28.39 -9.24 7.37
C PHE A 58 -28.54 -7.98 8.24
N PRO A 59 -29.21 -8.08 9.40
CA PRO A 59 -29.58 -6.92 10.21
C PRO A 59 -28.40 -6.30 10.97
N HIS A 60 -27.29 -7.04 11.14
CA HIS A 60 -26.12 -6.57 11.87
C HIS A 60 -25.07 -6.02 10.91
N GLN A 61 -24.48 -4.88 11.28
CA GLN A 61 -23.46 -4.20 10.50
C GLN A 61 -22.20 -4.01 11.33
N TYR A 62 -21.06 -4.22 10.68
CA TYR A 62 -19.74 -4.12 11.31
C TYR A 62 -18.74 -3.48 10.35
N ASP A 63 -17.83 -2.68 10.90
CA ASP A 63 -16.59 -2.32 10.21
C ASP A 63 -15.43 -3.10 10.82
N LEU A 64 -14.56 -3.64 9.95
CA LEU A 64 -13.29 -4.22 10.36
C LEU A 64 -12.15 -3.31 9.92
N LEU A 65 -11.55 -2.61 10.88
CA LEU A 65 -10.33 -1.85 10.63
C LEU A 65 -9.12 -2.76 10.83
N LEU A 66 -8.29 -2.88 9.81
CA LEU A 66 -7.04 -3.62 9.85
C LEU A 66 -5.86 -2.69 9.53
N SER A 67 -4.94 -2.54 10.49
CA SER A 67 -3.69 -1.80 10.32
C SER A 67 -2.53 -2.77 10.24
N LEU A 68 -1.70 -2.65 9.21
CA LEU A 68 -0.57 -3.56 8.95
C LEU A 68 0.73 -2.77 8.83
N HIS A 69 1.77 -3.17 9.56
CA HIS A 69 3.06 -2.47 9.53
C HIS A 69 3.77 -2.67 8.18
N HIS A 70 4.04 -1.58 7.46
CA HIS A 70 4.62 -1.58 6.10
C HIS A 70 5.91 -2.40 5.96
N ALA A 71 6.68 -2.58 7.04
CA ALA A 71 7.88 -3.43 6.97
C ALA A 71 7.60 -4.91 6.60
N ALA A 72 6.38 -5.37 6.82
CA ALA A 72 5.99 -6.75 6.61
C ALA A 72 5.01 -6.93 5.44
N ASN A 73 4.55 -5.84 4.81
CA ASN A 73 3.53 -5.88 3.79
C ASN A 73 3.68 -4.77 2.74
N ASP A 74 3.21 -5.07 1.53
CA ASP A 74 2.89 -4.09 0.50
C ASP A 74 1.44 -4.34 0.03
N GLY A 75 0.97 -3.55 -0.94
CA GLY A 75 -0.39 -3.68 -1.46
C GLY A 75 -0.76 -5.09 -1.94
N VAL A 76 0.21 -5.90 -2.42
CA VAL A 76 -0.05 -7.29 -2.82
C VAL A 76 -0.28 -8.16 -1.59
N VAL A 77 0.56 -8.03 -0.55
CA VAL A 77 0.38 -8.76 0.70
C VAL A 77 -0.94 -8.40 1.38
N VAL A 78 -1.33 -7.13 1.37
CA VAL A 78 -2.63 -6.68 1.91
C VAL A 78 -3.78 -7.45 1.25
N MET A 79 -3.79 -7.56 -0.09
CA MET A 79 -4.83 -8.31 -0.80
C MET A 79 -4.84 -9.80 -0.45
N LEU A 80 -3.67 -10.42 -0.28
CA LEU A 80 -3.56 -11.82 0.16
C LEU A 80 -4.09 -12.03 1.59
N VAL A 81 -3.84 -11.07 2.48
CA VAL A 81 -4.37 -11.11 3.85
C VAL A 81 -5.89 -11.02 3.85
N MET A 82 -6.48 -10.16 3.02
CA MET A 82 -7.94 -10.07 2.86
C MET A 82 -8.55 -11.36 2.31
N GLU A 83 -7.96 -11.94 1.27
CA GLU A 83 -8.40 -13.23 0.73
C GLU A 83 -8.34 -14.35 1.76
N LEU A 84 -7.26 -14.40 2.56
CA LEU A 84 -7.14 -15.39 3.62
C LEU A 84 -8.21 -15.18 4.69
N LEU A 85 -8.45 -13.94 5.10
CA LEU A 85 -9.45 -13.63 6.11
C LEU A 85 -10.84 -14.09 5.67
N HIS A 86 -11.24 -13.80 4.42
CA HIS A 86 -12.49 -14.27 3.86
C HIS A 86 -12.58 -15.81 3.88
N ASN A 87 -11.54 -16.50 3.42
CA ASN A 87 -11.51 -17.96 3.41
C ASN A 87 -11.61 -18.57 4.83
N ILE A 88 -10.99 -17.94 5.83
CA ILE A 88 -11.10 -18.38 7.22
C ILE A 88 -12.54 -18.22 7.72
N ILE A 89 -13.16 -17.06 7.48
CA ILE A 89 -14.53 -16.77 7.90
C ILE A 89 -15.50 -17.77 7.26
N ASP A 90 -15.40 -17.98 5.94
CA ASP A 90 -16.27 -18.90 5.21
C ASP A 90 -16.19 -20.33 5.75
N ARG A 91 -14.96 -20.83 6.02
CA ARG A 91 -14.78 -22.18 6.57
C ARG A 91 -15.35 -22.30 7.98
N LEU A 92 -15.17 -21.27 8.82
CA LEU A 92 -15.75 -21.25 10.16
C LEU A 92 -17.28 -21.25 10.12
N LEU A 93 -17.89 -20.46 9.23
CA LEU A 93 -19.34 -20.43 9.03
C LEU A 93 -19.90 -21.77 8.56
N GLN A 94 -19.13 -22.54 7.79
CA GLN A 94 -19.50 -23.87 7.31
C GLN A 94 -19.17 -25.00 8.32
N GLY A 95 -18.60 -24.69 9.49
CA GLY A 95 -18.15 -25.70 10.45
C GLY A 95 -16.97 -26.55 9.95
N LEU A 96 -16.25 -26.09 8.92
CA LEU A 96 -15.13 -26.80 8.34
C LEU A 96 -13.82 -26.47 9.08
N PRO A 97 -12.85 -27.41 9.14
CA PRO A 97 -11.55 -27.12 9.72
C PRO A 97 -10.84 -26.05 8.89
N VAL A 98 -10.24 -25.05 9.53
CA VAL A 98 -9.43 -24.02 8.87
C VAL A 98 -8.08 -24.64 8.44
N ASP A 99 -7.66 -24.40 7.19
CA ASP A 99 -6.34 -24.84 6.72
C ASP A 99 -5.24 -24.09 7.46
N ARG A 100 -4.22 -24.84 7.83
CA ARG A 100 -3.17 -24.44 8.77
C ARG A 100 -1.79 -24.37 8.11
N ARG A 101 -1.70 -24.62 6.80
CA ARG A 101 -0.47 -24.53 6.02
C ARG A 101 -0.04 -23.06 5.82
N PRO A 102 1.28 -22.78 5.65
CA PRO A 102 1.76 -21.47 5.26
C PRO A 102 1.12 -20.98 3.96
N VAL A 103 0.76 -19.70 3.90
CA VAL A 103 0.16 -19.04 2.73
C VAL A 103 1.20 -18.36 1.84
N GLY A 104 2.44 -18.25 2.32
CA GLY A 104 3.51 -17.56 1.65
C GLY A 104 4.82 -17.68 2.41
N GLU A 105 5.89 -17.20 1.79
CA GLU A 105 7.22 -17.12 2.38
C GLU A 105 7.70 -15.67 2.38
N LEU A 106 8.25 -15.22 3.51
CA LEU A 106 8.90 -13.92 3.57
C LEU A 106 10.23 -13.98 2.86
N HIS A 107 10.41 -13.09 1.91
CA HIS A 107 11.62 -13.01 1.12
C HIS A 107 12.39 -11.74 1.46
N ASP A 108 13.68 -11.88 1.70
CA ASP A 108 14.61 -10.83 2.14
C ASP A 108 15.17 -9.95 1.00
N SER A 109 14.55 -9.97 -0.19
CA SER A 109 14.97 -9.20 -1.38
C SER A 109 16.42 -9.41 -1.86
N VAL A 110 17.07 -10.55 -1.56
CA VAL A 110 18.44 -10.87 -2.06
C VAL A 110 18.55 -10.72 -3.57
N GLU A 111 17.61 -11.30 -4.33
CA GLU A 111 17.64 -11.26 -5.80
C GLU A 111 17.59 -9.82 -6.33
N ALA A 112 16.87 -8.91 -5.66
CA ALA A 112 16.84 -7.50 -6.03
C ALA A 112 18.19 -6.80 -5.77
N ARG A 113 18.90 -7.17 -4.70
CA ARG A 113 20.24 -6.65 -4.39
C ARG A 113 21.29 -7.13 -5.40
N GLU A 114 21.21 -8.38 -5.83
CA GLU A 114 22.10 -8.90 -6.89
C GLU A 114 21.95 -8.10 -8.20
N ILE A 115 20.72 -7.73 -8.56
CA ILE A 115 20.47 -6.88 -9.75
C ILE A 115 21.04 -5.47 -9.53
N GLU A 116 20.93 -4.91 -8.33
CA GLU A 116 21.54 -3.61 -8.00
C GLU A 116 23.06 -3.63 -8.14
N ASP A 117 23.72 -4.66 -7.62
CA ASP A 117 25.18 -4.77 -7.67
C ASP A 117 25.68 -4.92 -9.11
N GLN A 118 24.93 -5.66 -9.94
CA GLN A 118 25.20 -5.74 -11.38
C GLN A 118 25.07 -4.37 -12.06
N ILE A 119 23.97 -3.64 -11.80
CA ILE A 119 23.77 -2.30 -12.39
C ILE A 119 24.84 -1.33 -11.91
N ARG A 120 25.19 -1.35 -10.61
CA ARG A 120 26.27 -0.53 -10.03
C ARG A 120 27.58 -0.77 -10.76
N THR A 121 27.94 -2.03 -10.96
CA THR A 121 29.17 -2.41 -11.68
C THR A 121 29.15 -1.88 -13.12
N VAL A 122 28.02 -1.99 -13.82
CA VAL A 122 27.90 -1.46 -15.19
C VAL A 122 28.04 0.07 -15.21
N LEU A 123 27.40 0.78 -14.29
CA LEU A 123 27.48 2.25 -14.22
C LEU A 123 28.89 2.74 -13.87
N GLN A 124 29.59 2.04 -12.97
CA GLN A 124 30.98 2.37 -12.62
C GLN A 124 31.94 2.19 -13.80
N ASN A 125 31.68 1.22 -14.67
CA ASN A 125 32.49 0.93 -15.84
C ASN A 125 32.10 1.74 -17.09
N ASP A 126 30.98 2.48 -17.05
CA ASP A 126 30.51 3.34 -18.14
C ASP A 126 30.19 4.75 -17.64
N PRO A 127 31.19 5.66 -17.61
CA PRO A 127 31.01 7.04 -17.16
C PRO A 127 29.95 7.82 -17.97
N THR A 128 29.76 7.48 -19.25
CA THR A 128 28.77 8.17 -20.09
C THR A 128 27.36 7.80 -19.67
N ARG A 129 27.12 6.51 -19.42
CA ARG A 129 25.85 6.02 -18.89
C ARG A 129 25.59 6.55 -17.48
N LEU A 130 26.58 6.53 -16.60
CA LEU A 130 26.45 7.10 -15.26
C LEU A 130 26.06 8.57 -15.31
N ALA A 131 26.73 9.38 -16.13
CA ALA A 131 26.39 10.79 -16.28
C ALA A 131 24.96 10.99 -16.87
N ALA A 132 24.52 10.12 -17.77
CA ALA A 132 23.15 10.16 -18.29
C ALA A 132 22.12 9.81 -17.21
N ALA A 133 22.38 8.77 -16.42
CA ALA A 133 21.50 8.32 -15.35
C ALA A 133 21.43 9.36 -14.20
N GLN A 134 22.55 10.01 -13.87
CA GLN A 134 22.60 11.14 -12.93
C GLN A 134 21.75 12.31 -13.43
N ARG A 135 21.91 12.72 -14.70
CA ARG A 135 21.07 13.80 -15.28
C ARG A 135 19.59 13.47 -15.22
N GLU A 136 19.22 12.22 -15.49
CA GLU A 136 17.84 11.77 -15.40
C GLU A 136 17.32 11.76 -13.96
N HIS A 137 18.15 11.33 -12.99
CA HIS A 137 17.82 11.40 -11.56
C HIS A 137 17.58 12.84 -11.11
N GLU A 138 18.43 13.79 -11.51
CA GLU A 138 18.32 15.20 -11.16
C GLU A 138 17.05 15.86 -11.71
N LYS A 139 16.52 15.42 -12.87
CA LYS A 139 15.23 15.93 -13.38
C LYS A 139 14.07 15.69 -12.40
N SER A 140 14.17 14.65 -11.58
CA SER A 140 13.16 14.34 -10.55
C SER A 140 13.28 15.22 -9.30
N LYS A 141 14.38 15.97 -9.15
CA LYS A 141 14.72 16.76 -7.98
C LYS A 141 14.33 18.21 -8.20
N HIS A 142 13.09 18.52 -7.86
CA HIS A 142 12.60 19.89 -7.85
C HIS A 142 11.66 20.11 -6.68
N LEU A 143 11.46 21.38 -6.32
CA LEU A 143 10.45 21.76 -5.33
C LEU A 143 9.07 21.22 -5.79
N PRO A 144 8.30 20.53 -4.93
CA PRO A 144 6.97 20.08 -5.29
C PRO A 144 6.10 21.24 -5.75
N LEU A 145 5.33 21.04 -6.82
CA LEU A 145 4.63 22.12 -7.50
C LEU A 145 3.67 22.91 -6.58
N LEU A 146 2.95 22.23 -5.69
CA LEU A 146 2.05 22.92 -4.76
C LEU A 146 2.82 23.70 -3.69
N VAL A 147 4.02 23.25 -3.29
CA VAL A 147 4.87 24.00 -2.36
C VAL A 147 5.40 25.26 -3.06
N GLU A 148 5.76 25.18 -4.34
CA GLU A 148 6.14 26.36 -5.13
C GLU A 148 4.98 27.36 -5.26
N ALA A 149 3.76 26.88 -5.49
CA ALA A 149 2.59 27.74 -5.72
C ALA A 149 1.99 28.33 -4.43
N TYR A 150 1.96 27.58 -3.33
CA TYR A 150 1.27 27.96 -2.09
C TYR A 150 2.22 28.22 -0.91
N GLY A 151 3.52 27.95 -1.08
CA GLY A 151 4.52 28.00 -0.03
C GLY A 151 4.57 26.72 0.80
N SER A 152 5.63 26.61 1.62
CA SER A 152 5.73 25.57 2.64
C SER A 152 4.83 25.90 3.84
N PRO A 153 4.32 24.90 4.57
CA PRO A 153 3.70 25.12 5.87
C PRO A 153 4.62 25.97 6.77
N ARG A 154 4.05 26.98 7.43
CA ARG A 154 4.82 28.00 8.18
C ARG A 154 5.30 27.52 9.55
N GLU A 155 4.73 26.43 10.07
CA GLU A 155 5.05 25.87 11.38
C GLU A 155 5.32 24.37 11.30
N ALA A 156 6.11 23.87 12.25
CA ALA A 156 6.30 22.45 12.47
C ALA A 156 5.04 21.86 13.13
N GLU A 157 3.95 21.82 12.39
CA GLU A 157 2.77 21.06 12.79
C GLU A 157 3.13 19.57 12.83
N GLU A 158 2.60 18.85 13.81
CA GLU A 158 2.74 17.39 13.82
C GLU A 158 2.15 16.84 12.50
N PRO A 159 2.88 15.97 11.78
CA PRO A 159 2.38 15.44 10.52
C PRO A 159 1.07 14.70 10.75
N PHE A 160 0.03 15.12 10.04
CA PHE A 160 -1.29 14.51 10.09
C PHE A 160 -1.71 14.05 8.69
N THR A 161 -2.25 12.83 8.62
CA THR A 161 -2.84 12.29 7.39
C THR A 161 -4.32 12.65 7.35
N TYR A 162 -4.69 13.56 6.46
CA TYR A 162 -6.09 13.85 6.17
C TYR A 162 -6.59 12.93 5.05
N TYR A 163 -7.73 12.28 5.26
CA TYR A 163 -8.37 11.44 4.24
C TYR A 163 -9.47 12.25 3.55
N PHE A 164 -9.30 12.47 2.24
CA PHE A 164 -10.40 13.03 1.46
C PHE A 164 -11.52 11.99 1.33
N PRO A 165 -12.79 12.39 1.41
CA PRO A 165 -13.91 11.50 1.15
C PRO A 165 -13.76 10.81 -0.21
N SER A 166 -14.04 9.51 -0.24
CA SER A 166 -13.98 8.75 -1.48
C SER A 166 -15.02 9.28 -2.47
N VAL A 167 -14.59 9.65 -3.68
CA VAL A 167 -15.50 10.02 -4.77
C VAL A 167 -15.80 8.77 -5.58
N LEU A 168 -17.05 8.30 -5.51
CA LEU A 168 -17.51 7.18 -6.32
C LEU A 168 -17.79 7.65 -7.75
N LEU A 169 -17.10 7.04 -8.71
CA LEU A 169 -17.37 7.25 -10.13
C LEU A 169 -18.50 6.32 -10.57
N GLU A 170 -19.48 6.87 -11.29
CA GLU A 170 -20.55 6.08 -11.87
C GLU A 170 -20.00 5.01 -12.83
N ASN A 171 -20.61 3.82 -12.83
CA ASN A 171 -20.19 2.70 -13.67
C ASN A 171 -20.09 3.08 -15.16
N ASP A 172 -21.02 3.87 -15.66
CA ASP A 172 -21.01 4.33 -17.05
C ASP A 172 -19.82 5.25 -17.35
N ALA A 173 -19.45 6.12 -16.41
CA ALA A 173 -18.27 6.96 -16.55
C ALA A 173 -16.99 6.12 -16.56
N VAL A 174 -16.87 5.16 -15.63
CA VAL A 174 -15.73 4.23 -15.57
C VAL A 174 -15.62 3.42 -16.87
N ASN A 175 -16.73 2.90 -17.39
CA ASN A 175 -16.76 2.14 -18.64
C ASN A 175 -16.32 2.98 -19.84
N ARG A 176 -16.76 4.24 -19.94
CA ARG A 176 -16.30 5.17 -20.99
C ARG A 176 -14.81 5.43 -20.90
N ILE A 177 -14.28 5.66 -19.69
CA ILE A 177 -12.84 5.86 -19.46
C ILE A 177 -12.06 4.62 -19.90
N ILE A 178 -12.46 3.42 -19.43
CA ILE A 178 -11.82 2.15 -19.80
C ILE A 178 -11.82 1.95 -21.31
N HIS A 179 -12.97 2.15 -21.96
CA HIS A 179 -13.10 2.02 -23.40
C HIS A 179 -12.16 2.98 -24.13
N LYS A 180 -12.13 4.25 -23.72
CA LYS A 180 -11.26 5.26 -24.33
C LYS A 180 -9.78 4.91 -24.15
N CYS A 181 -9.36 4.51 -22.94
CA CYS A 181 -7.99 4.08 -22.68
C CYS A 181 -7.57 2.91 -23.59
N ARG A 182 -8.43 1.88 -23.69
CA ARG A 182 -8.21 0.73 -24.59
C ARG A 182 -8.10 1.15 -26.05
N SER A 183 -9.00 2.01 -26.54
CA SER A 183 -8.96 2.50 -27.93
C SER A 183 -7.67 3.26 -28.28
N LEU A 184 -7.01 3.84 -27.28
CA LEU A 184 -5.77 4.60 -27.44
C LEU A 184 -4.51 3.81 -27.08
N GLY A 185 -4.65 2.57 -26.60
CA GLY A 185 -3.53 1.73 -26.16
C GLY A 185 -2.88 2.15 -24.83
N VAL A 186 -3.52 3.02 -24.04
CA VAL A 186 -2.97 3.53 -22.78
C VAL A 186 -3.56 2.82 -21.55
N THR A 187 -2.85 2.84 -20.42
CA THR A 187 -3.33 2.27 -19.15
C THR A 187 -4.25 3.22 -18.38
N LEU A 188 -5.07 2.67 -17.47
CA LEU A 188 -5.80 3.47 -16.48
C LEU A 188 -4.84 4.22 -15.54
N ASN A 189 -3.70 3.63 -15.18
CA ASN A 189 -2.68 4.31 -14.37
C ASN A 189 -2.20 5.59 -15.05
N SER A 190 -1.83 5.50 -16.33
CA SER A 190 -1.37 6.66 -17.10
C SER A 190 -2.47 7.69 -17.31
N PHE A 191 -3.72 7.27 -17.49
CA PHE A 191 -4.87 8.17 -17.51
C PHE A 191 -5.00 8.95 -16.20
N PHE A 192 -5.06 8.28 -15.04
CA PHE A 192 -5.18 8.97 -13.75
C PHE A 192 -3.95 9.80 -13.40
N THR A 193 -2.77 9.39 -13.83
CA THR A 193 -1.55 10.21 -13.72
C THR A 193 -1.68 11.50 -14.54
N ALA A 194 -2.21 11.40 -15.76
CA ALA A 194 -2.45 12.57 -16.60
C ALA A 194 -3.54 13.49 -16.03
N VAL A 195 -4.61 12.93 -15.45
CA VAL A 195 -5.63 13.69 -14.72
C VAL A 195 -4.99 14.45 -13.57
N ASN A 196 -4.18 13.78 -12.74
CA ASN A 196 -3.48 14.40 -11.61
C ASN A 196 -2.54 15.51 -12.08
N ASN A 197 -1.71 15.27 -13.10
CA ASN A 197 -0.80 16.28 -13.63
C ASN A 197 -1.57 17.49 -14.18
N THR A 198 -2.70 17.26 -14.84
CA THR A 198 -3.58 18.33 -15.33
C THR A 198 -4.15 19.15 -14.17
N ALA A 199 -4.72 18.49 -13.15
CA ALA A 199 -5.26 19.17 -11.98
C ALA A 199 -4.19 19.96 -11.21
N MET A 200 -2.98 19.43 -11.09
CA MET A 200 -1.84 20.10 -10.45
C MET A 200 -1.43 21.38 -11.18
N VAL A 201 -1.51 21.40 -12.52
CA VAL A 201 -1.29 22.62 -13.32
C VAL A 201 -2.37 23.66 -13.02
N GLU A 202 -3.63 23.27 -12.94
CA GLU A 202 -4.72 24.19 -12.61
C GLU A 202 -4.57 24.77 -11.21
N LEU A 203 -4.33 23.92 -10.22
CA LEU A 203 -4.09 24.33 -8.83
C LEU A 203 -2.88 25.28 -8.73
N ALA A 204 -1.79 25.01 -9.44
CA ALA A 204 -0.64 25.90 -9.44
C ALA A 204 -0.97 27.27 -10.05
N ARG A 205 -1.76 27.30 -11.12
CA ARG A 205 -2.19 28.55 -11.77
C ARG A 205 -3.13 29.35 -10.88
N ASP A 206 -4.04 28.69 -10.17
CA ASP A 206 -4.96 29.31 -9.20
C ASP A 206 -4.18 29.90 -8.02
N GLY A 207 -3.10 29.24 -7.60
CA GLY A 207 -2.12 29.76 -6.64
C GLY A 207 -1.24 30.91 -7.16
N GLY A 208 -1.44 31.36 -8.40
CA GLY A 208 -0.71 32.48 -9.01
C GLY A 208 0.56 32.09 -9.78
N LEU A 209 0.98 30.82 -9.77
CA LEU A 209 2.14 30.34 -10.50
C LEU A 209 1.80 30.12 -11.99
N LYS A 210 1.94 31.18 -12.78
CA LYS A 210 1.63 31.19 -14.22
C LYS A 210 2.89 30.99 -15.06
N ARG A 211 2.97 29.87 -15.78
CA ARG A 211 4.05 29.55 -16.72
C ARG A 211 3.52 28.73 -17.89
N ASN A 212 4.25 28.70 -19.00
CA ASN A 212 3.81 27.95 -20.19
C ASN A 212 3.87 26.44 -19.98
N ASN A 213 4.85 25.97 -19.20
CA ASN A 213 5.15 24.56 -18.95
C ASN A 213 5.49 24.33 -17.47
N TYR A 214 5.04 23.20 -16.92
CA TYR A 214 5.24 22.80 -15.54
C TYR A 214 6.00 21.48 -15.50
N SER A 215 7.10 21.41 -14.74
CA SER A 215 7.78 20.15 -14.46
C SER A 215 7.07 19.45 -13.31
N ILE A 216 6.58 18.24 -13.53
CA ILE A 216 5.88 17.44 -12.53
C ILE A 216 6.53 16.07 -12.44
N THR A 217 7.04 15.73 -11.26
CA THR A 217 7.52 14.40 -10.94
C THR A 217 6.45 13.63 -10.19
N SER A 218 6.06 12.48 -10.73
CA SER A 218 5.16 11.52 -10.11
C SER A 218 5.93 10.28 -9.67
N ILE A 219 5.60 9.73 -8.51
CA ILE A 219 6.25 8.54 -7.96
C ILE A 219 5.27 7.37 -8.01
N HIS A 220 5.66 6.29 -8.67
CA HIS A 220 4.82 5.12 -8.90
C HIS A 220 5.41 3.90 -8.21
N PRO A 221 4.74 3.26 -7.25
CA PRO A 221 5.22 2.01 -6.67
C PRO A 221 5.12 0.90 -7.71
N VAL A 222 6.24 0.25 -8.01
CA VAL A 222 6.31 -0.86 -8.97
C VAL A 222 6.56 -2.17 -8.25
N ASN A 223 5.71 -3.17 -8.50
CA ASN A 223 5.86 -4.51 -7.95
C ASN A 223 7.10 -5.22 -8.52
N CYS A 224 8.10 -5.40 -7.66
CA CYS A 224 9.38 -6.02 -7.99
C CYS A 224 9.37 -7.55 -7.93
N ARG A 225 8.27 -8.19 -7.51
CA ARG A 225 8.12 -9.66 -7.62
C ARG A 225 8.25 -10.15 -9.06
N ARG A 226 8.03 -9.28 -10.05
CA ARG A 226 8.26 -9.58 -11.48
C ARG A 226 9.72 -9.89 -11.84
N LEU A 227 10.66 -9.50 -10.98
CA LEU A 227 12.10 -9.69 -11.16
C LEU A 227 12.63 -10.92 -10.42
N MET A 228 11.80 -11.46 -9.53
CA MET A 228 12.15 -12.61 -8.71
C MET A 228 11.90 -13.91 -9.45
N LYS A 229 12.56 -14.98 -9.02
CA LYS A 229 12.29 -16.31 -9.57
C LYS A 229 10.82 -16.66 -9.37
N LYS A 230 10.24 -17.40 -10.32
CA LYS A 230 8.86 -17.88 -10.15
C LYS A 230 8.83 -18.92 -9.03
N SER A 231 7.92 -18.72 -8.08
CA SER A 231 7.64 -19.65 -6.99
C SER A 231 6.19 -20.13 -7.07
N SER A 232 5.94 -21.36 -6.64
CA SER A 232 4.59 -21.88 -6.42
C SER A 232 3.95 -21.34 -5.14
N ILE A 233 4.74 -20.70 -4.27
CA ILE A 233 4.33 -20.11 -3.00
C ILE A 233 4.44 -18.58 -3.11
N PRO A 234 3.42 -17.82 -2.68
CA PRO A 234 3.45 -16.36 -2.70
C PRO A 234 4.62 -15.74 -1.92
N TYR A 235 5.23 -14.69 -2.48
CA TYR A 235 6.24 -13.88 -1.79
C TYR A 235 5.61 -12.82 -0.91
N LEU A 236 5.85 -12.94 0.39
CA LEU A 236 5.45 -12.00 1.42
C LEU A 236 6.58 -11.00 1.71
N GLY A 237 6.21 -9.86 2.31
CA GLY A 237 7.11 -8.73 2.57
C GLY A 237 6.83 -7.54 1.64
N PHE A 238 7.68 -6.52 1.79
CA PHE A 238 7.62 -5.30 0.99
C PHE A 238 8.50 -5.45 -0.26
N HIS A 239 7.86 -5.55 -1.43
CA HIS A 239 8.53 -5.76 -2.72
C HIS A 239 8.10 -4.72 -3.75
N ALA A 240 8.00 -3.47 -3.33
CA ALA A 240 7.70 -2.34 -4.21
C ALA A 240 8.90 -1.38 -4.27
N LEU A 241 9.26 -0.93 -5.48
CA LEU A 241 10.23 0.16 -5.66
C LEU A 241 9.59 1.37 -6.32
N PRO A 242 9.92 2.59 -5.87
CA PRO A 242 9.41 3.81 -6.49
C PRO A 242 10.05 4.01 -7.87
N LEU A 243 9.23 4.23 -8.89
CA LEU A 243 9.64 4.75 -10.20
C LEU A 243 9.30 6.23 -10.24
N CYS A 244 10.30 7.10 -10.37
CA CYS A 244 10.07 8.52 -10.60
C CYS A 244 9.85 8.78 -12.09
N LEU A 245 8.72 9.38 -12.43
CA LEU A 245 8.38 9.82 -13.78
C LEU A 245 8.25 11.34 -13.78
N ASN A 246 9.24 12.01 -14.36
CA ASN A 246 9.19 13.45 -14.62
C ASN A 246 8.52 13.71 -15.98
N MET A 247 7.51 14.57 -15.98
CA MET A 247 6.80 14.99 -17.18
C MET A 247 6.75 16.52 -17.25
N VAL A 248 7.01 17.07 -18.43
CA VAL A 248 6.70 18.47 -18.74
C VAL A 248 5.23 18.55 -19.13
N THR A 249 4.44 19.27 -18.34
CA THR A 249 2.99 19.42 -18.49
C THR A 249 2.68 20.85 -18.92
N PRO A 250 2.13 21.07 -20.13
CA PRO A 250 1.84 22.42 -20.61
C PRO A 250 0.63 23.03 -19.88
N HIS A 251 0.58 24.36 -19.81
CA HIS A 251 -0.51 25.10 -19.17
C HIS A 251 -1.89 24.86 -19.80
N ASN A 252 -1.92 24.44 -21.06
CA ASN A 252 -3.11 24.11 -21.85
C ASN A 252 -3.26 22.59 -22.07
N VAL A 253 -2.71 21.76 -21.17
CA VAL A 253 -2.75 20.29 -21.28
C VAL A 253 -4.17 19.73 -21.47
N LYS A 254 -5.21 20.41 -20.98
CA LYS A 254 -6.61 20.02 -21.20
C LYS A 254 -6.98 19.92 -22.68
N ASP A 255 -6.49 20.83 -23.51
CA ASP A 255 -6.81 20.89 -24.94
C ASP A 255 -6.20 19.70 -25.70
N HIS A 256 -5.13 19.10 -25.16
CA HIS A 256 -4.36 18.01 -25.76
C HIS A 256 -4.25 16.80 -24.82
N PHE A 257 -5.22 16.63 -23.91
CA PHE A 257 -5.14 15.70 -22.77
C PHE A 257 -4.77 14.27 -23.18
N TRP A 258 -5.40 13.76 -24.24
CA TRP A 258 -5.14 12.39 -24.70
C TRP A 258 -3.79 12.22 -25.40
N GLU A 259 -3.28 13.24 -26.08
CA GLU A 259 -1.94 13.21 -26.68
C GLU A 259 -0.88 13.19 -25.57
N TYR A 260 -1.06 14.06 -24.57
CA TYR A 260 -0.25 14.06 -23.36
C TYR A 260 -0.30 12.70 -22.62
N THR A 261 -1.49 12.10 -22.49
CA THR A 261 -1.67 10.80 -21.83
C THR A 261 -0.93 9.67 -22.55
N LYS A 262 -0.95 9.65 -23.89
CA LYS A 262 -0.18 8.68 -24.70
C LYS A 262 1.31 8.84 -24.54
N HIS A 263 1.80 10.09 -24.55
CA HIS A 263 3.21 10.37 -24.33
C HIS A 263 3.65 9.90 -22.94
N LEU A 264 2.87 10.23 -21.91
CA LEU A 264 3.10 9.79 -20.53
C LEU A 264 3.12 8.26 -20.41
N ASP A 265 2.14 7.56 -21.01
CA ASP A 265 2.08 6.08 -20.99
C ASP A 265 3.29 5.45 -21.69
N THR A 266 3.75 6.05 -22.80
CA THR A 266 4.94 5.61 -23.52
C THR A 266 6.20 5.71 -22.66
N GLU A 267 6.44 6.87 -22.04
CA GLU A 267 7.60 7.09 -21.16
C GLU A 267 7.54 6.19 -19.91
N PHE A 268 6.36 6.06 -19.30
CA PHE A 268 6.15 5.21 -18.14
C PHE A 268 6.47 3.74 -18.44
N ARG A 269 5.92 3.20 -19.53
CA ARG A 269 6.18 1.81 -19.94
C ARG A 269 7.63 1.58 -20.34
N LYS A 270 8.27 2.56 -20.98
CA LYS A 270 9.70 2.50 -21.31
C LYS A 270 10.53 2.35 -20.03
N LYS A 271 10.35 3.24 -19.05
CA LYS A 271 11.05 3.16 -17.75
C LYS A 271 10.76 1.85 -17.00
N ILE A 272 9.51 1.37 -17.05
CA ILE A 272 9.17 0.04 -16.51
C ILE A 272 9.99 -1.04 -17.21
N LYS A 273 9.98 -1.10 -18.54
CA LYS A 273 10.66 -2.15 -19.32
C LYS A 273 12.17 -2.14 -19.10
N GLU A 274 12.76 -0.97 -18.93
CA GLU A 274 14.19 -0.77 -18.70
C GLU A 274 14.61 -1.02 -17.23
N ASN A 275 13.67 -1.37 -16.34
CA ASN A 275 13.91 -1.51 -14.90
C ASN A 275 14.50 -0.23 -14.28
N TRP A 276 14.09 0.95 -14.79
CA TRP A 276 14.64 2.24 -14.36
C TRP A 276 14.58 2.46 -12.86
N MET A 277 13.55 1.96 -12.16
CA MET A 277 13.42 2.07 -10.71
C MET A 277 14.61 1.47 -9.92
N ILE A 278 15.25 0.43 -10.46
CA ILE A 278 16.44 -0.15 -9.82
C ILE A 278 17.66 0.70 -10.12
N GLU A 279 17.85 1.09 -11.38
CA GLU A 279 18.96 1.95 -11.78
C GLU A 279 18.93 3.30 -11.04
N GLU A 280 17.75 3.90 -10.91
CA GLU A 280 17.53 5.12 -10.13
C GLU A 280 17.88 4.93 -8.65
N ARG A 281 17.48 3.81 -8.04
CA ARG A 281 17.84 3.47 -6.66
C ARG A 281 19.36 3.34 -6.48
N VAL A 282 20.04 2.70 -7.43
CA VAL A 282 21.50 2.58 -7.45
C VAL A 282 22.15 3.95 -7.59
N VAL A 283 21.74 4.78 -8.56
CA VAL A 283 22.26 6.14 -8.74
C VAL A 283 22.06 6.98 -7.47
N ALA A 284 20.86 6.95 -6.88
CA ALA A 284 20.57 7.64 -5.62
C ALA A 284 21.45 7.14 -4.46
N SER A 285 21.83 5.86 -4.43
CA SER A 285 22.79 5.34 -3.44
C SER A 285 24.22 5.80 -3.70
N MET A 286 24.63 5.96 -4.97
CA MET A 286 25.97 6.43 -5.35
C MET A 286 26.16 7.93 -5.11
N LEU A 287 25.09 8.72 -5.18
CA LEU A 287 25.11 10.17 -4.97
C LEU A 287 24.98 10.58 -3.49
N ARG A 288 24.67 9.64 -2.59
CA ARG A 288 24.53 9.94 -1.16
C ARG A 288 25.90 10.17 -0.52
N PRO A 289 26.10 11.29 0.22
CA PRO A 289 27.31 11.49 1.03
C PRO A 289 27.49 10.35 2.04
N GLU A 290 28.74 9.91 2.27
CA GLU A 290 29.09 8.83 3.23
C GLU A 290 28.54 9.08 4.64
N GLU A 291 28.41 10.34 5.05
CA GLU A 291 27.88 10.76 6.35
C GLU A 291 26.34 10.54 6.48
N ILE A 292 25.61 10.52 5.35
CA ILE A 292 24.15 10.31 5.29
C ILE A 292 23.80 8.83 5.03
N LEU A 293 24.77 8.05 4.51
CA LEU A 293 24.62 6.61 4.32
C LEU A 293 24.42 5.86 5.64
N GLY A 294 24.79 6.42 6.80
CA GLY A 294 24.38 5.90 8.12
C GLY A 294 22.99 6.38 8.56
N ALA A 295 22.68 7.66 8.39
CA ALA A 295 21.47 8.27 8.97
C ALA A 295 20.14 7.95 8.24
N VAL A 296 20.13 7.82 6.90
CA VAL A 296 18.90 7.47 6.13
C VAL A 296 18.71 5.95 6.04
N SER A 297 19.80 5.21 6.20
CA SER A 297 19.77 3.79 6.47
C SER A 297 18.88 3.52 7.68
N ASP A 298 19.05 4.27 8.77
CA ASP A 298 18.24 4.13 9.99
C ASP A 298 16.75 4.56 9.86
N GLU A 299 16.30 5.22 8.79
CA GLU A 299 14.90 5.71 8.72
C GLU A 299 13.94 4.85 7.88
N GLN A 300 14.37 4.25 6.76
CA GLN A 300 13.46 3.44 5.93
C GLN A 300 14.04 2.11 5.42
N GLY A 301 15.36 1.97 5.34
CA GLY A 301 16.01 0.79 4.75
C GLY A 301 16.65 -0.15 5.77
N GLU A 302 17.58 0.33 6.58
CA GLU A 302 18.16 -0.41 7.69
C GLU A 302 17.23 -0.55 8.89
N ARG A 303 16.40 0.42 9.28
CA ARG A 303 15.40 0.11 10.33
C ARG A 303 14.42 -0.97 9.87
N PHE A 304 14.05 -0.96 8.60
CA PHE A 304 13.31 -2.06 7.96
C PHE A 304 14.12 -3.37 7.97
N ASN A 305 15.42 -3.36 7.64
CA ASN A 305 16.29 -4.55 7.63
C ASN A 305 16.71 -5.03 9.03
N GLN A 306 16.82 -4.14 10.02
CA GLN A 306 17.11 -4.40 11.44
C GLN A 306 15.87 -5.00 12.10
N ASP A 307 14.69 -4.42 11.82
CA ASP A 307 13.40 -5.01 12.14
C ASP A 307 13.27 -6.40 11.52
N LEU A 308 13.64 -6.56 10.24
CA LEU A 308 13.62 -7.86 9.56
C LEU A 308 14.62 -8.85 10.17
N LYS A 309 15.85 -8.45 10.52
CA LYS A 309 16.86 -9.31 11.15
C LYS A 309 16.40 -9.82 12.52
N ALA A 310 15.92 -8.93 13.39
CA ALA A 310 15.35 -9.31 14.68
C ALA A 310 14.15 -10.27 14.52
N LYS A 311 13.43 -10.18 13.40
CA LYS A 311 12.26 -11.03 13.07
C LYS A 311 12.63 -12.34 12.38
N GLU A 312 13.67 -12.38 11.54
CA GLU A 312 14.20 -13.60 10.94
C GLU A 312 14.68 -14.58 12.00
N GLU A 313 15.32 -14.06 13.06
CA GLU A 313 15.71 -14.82 14.26
C GLU A 313 14.48 -15.38 15.00
N ARG A 314 13.40 -14.59 15.13
CA ARG A 314 12.17 -15.00 15.83
C ARG A 314 11.33 -16.03 15.05
N TYR A 315 11.28 -15.92 13.72
CA TYR A 315 10.34 -16.70 12.88
C TYR A 315 11.03 -17.71 11.95
N HIS A 316 12.35 -17.93 12.08
CA HIS A 316 13.13 -18.91 11.31
C HIS A 316 12.87 -18.87 9.80
N ARG A 317 12.68 -17.67 9.23
CA ARG A 317 12.40 -17.45 7.79
C ARG A 317 11.14 -18.17 7.26
N ARG A 318 10.22 -18.60 8.12
CA ARG A 318 8.96 -19.27 7.73
C ARG A 318 7.75 -18.55 8.29
N TRP A 319 6.84 -18.12 7.42
CA TRP A 319 5.54 -17.59 7.84
C TRP A 319 4.53 -18.72 8.01
N ALA A 320 4.66 -19.47 9.12
CA ALA A 320 3.62 -20.42 9.52
C ALA A 320 2.37 -19.66 10.01
N LYS A 321 1.20 -20.32 10.05
CA LYS A 321 -0.02 -19.79 10.71
C LYS A 321 0.19 -19.31 12.16
N HIS A 322 1.33 -19.59 12.79
CA HIS A 322 1.66 -19.06 14.11
C HIS A 322 1.94 -17.56 14.05
N VAL A 323 2.40 -17.08 12.89
CA VAL A 323 2.48 -15.68 12.52
C VAL A 323 1.08 -15.15 12.19
N MET A 324 0.22 -15.91 11.48
CA MET A 324 -1.16 -15.48 11.12
C MET A 324 -2.26 -15.73 12.18
N ALA A 325 -1.97 -16.50 13.24
CA ALA A 325 -2.82 -16.68 14.42
C ALA A 325 -2.68 -15.47 15.36
N ASP A 326 -1.53 -14.80 15.28
CA ASP A 326 -1.47 -13.38 15.50
C ASP A 326 -1.89 -12.70 14.17
N TYR A 327 -3.09 -12.82 13.58
CA TYR A 327 -3.60 -11.95 12.47
C TYR A 327 -5.14 -12.09 12.34
N CYS A 328 -5.79 -13.14 12.88
CA CYS A 328 -7.24 -13.18 13.16
C CYS A 328 -7.66 -14.37 14.07
N PRO A 329 -8.94 -14.51 14.51
CA PRO A 329 -9.33 -14.65 15.91
C PRO A 329 -9.38 -16.10 16.41
N GLU A 330 -8.38 -16.50 17.22
CA GLU A 330 -8.51 -17.67 18.09
C GLU A 330 -9.18 -17.31 19.46
N THR A 331 -9.95 -16.21 19.54
CA THR A 331 -10.65 -15.81 20.79
C THR A 331 -12.14 -15.46 20.66
N ILE A 332 -12.78 -15.63 19.48
CA ILE A 332 -14.25 -15.59 19.41
C ILE A 332 -14.88 -16.83 20.06
N HIS A 333 -14.15 -17.95 20.16
CA HIS A 333 -14.63 -19.17 20.82
C HIS A 333 -14.68 -19.11 22.35
N LYS A 334 -14.21 -18.03 23.00
CA LYS A 334 -14.30 -17.88 24.47
C LYS A 334 -15.24 -16.77 24.95
N ARG A 335 -15.98 -16.13 24.04
CA ARG A 335 -17.10 -15.24 24.40
C ARG A 335 -18.41 -15.50 23.67
N ILE A 336 -18.44 -16.39 22.67
CA ILE A 336 -19.68 -17.05 22.19
C ILE A 336 -19.88 -18.38 22.92
N SER A 337 -19.84 -18.31 24.24
CA SER A 337 -20.24 -19.40 25.15
C SER A 337 -20.99 -18.87 26.38
N ILE A 338 -21.51 -17.64 26.30
CA ILE A 338 -22.43 -17.04 27.30
C ILE A 338 -23.73 -16.55 26.61
N LEU A 339 -24.14 -17.18 25.50
CA LEU A 339 -25.50 -17.01 24.94
C LEU A 339 -26.20 -18.33 24.61
N ASN A 340 -25.64 -19.48 25.03
CA ASN A 340 -26.37 -20.75 25.03
C ASN A 340 -26.45 -21.26 26.47
N ASN A 341 -27.34 -20.64 27.25
CA ASN A 341 -27.94 -21.24 28.43
C ASN A 341 -29.46 -21.15 28.25
N ASP A 342 -30.02 -22.10 27.51
CA ASP A 342 -31.22 -22.80 27.99
C ASP A 342 -31.28 -24.21 27.37
N PRO A 343 -30.85 -25.24 28.11
CA PRO A 343 -30.98 -26.63 27.71
C PRO A 343 -32.16 -27.25 28.48
N ASP A 344 -33.40 -26.97 28.08
CA ASP A 344 -34.58 -27.80 28.40
C ASP A 344 -35.86 -27.26 27.74
N ILE A 345 -36.05 -27.51 26.44
CA ILE A 345 -37.38 -27.89 25.93
C ILE A 345 -37.21 -29.16 25.11
N LEU A 346 -37.09 -30.24 25.88
CA LEU A 346 -37.41 -31.60 25.48
C LEU A 346 -38.84 -31.68 24.90
N CYS A 347 -38.96 -32.60 23.94
CA CYS A 347 -40.10 -33.48 23.73
C CYS A 347 -41.27 -33.05 22.82
N ARG A 348 -41.38 -33.86 21.74
CA ARG A 348 -42.55 -34.63 21.28
C ARG A 348 -43.33 -34.11 20.07
N GLU A 349 -43.31 -34.96 19.05
CA GLU A 349 -44.48 -35.49 18.32
C GLU A 349 -45.54 -34.47 17.87
N ASN A 350 -45.49 -34.08 16.59
CA ASN A 350 -46.35 -34.64 15.54
C ASN A 350 -45.87 -34.19 14.15
#